data_AF-A0A6A4Z614-F1
#
_entry.id   AF-A0A6A4Z614-F1
#
_cell.length_a   1.000
_cell.length_b   1.000
_cell.length_c   1.000
_cell.angle_alpha   90.00
_cell.angle_beta   90.00
_cell.angle_gamma   90.00
#
_symmetry.space_group_name_H-M   'P 1'
#
loop_
_entity.id
_entity.type
_entity.pdbx_description
1 polymer ?
#
loop_
_entity_poly.entity_id
_entity_poly.type
_entity_poly.pdbx_seq_one_letter_code
_entity_poly.pdbx_strand_id
1 'polypeptide(L)'
;MTANGALFLESVLRNVDYNSFRNCWGRAFDVTVAIELNRSTFGQSWLSATTQSRLSIDDEVSYWQQYGINHFDTQWQNFKLLGLVNSYAVSNMFGMSYPFTLQYQNASFRFEKETTLKMYWGLACDLTAATHNTSQIPGLSLVRSSPSYAFANTSLASVLRANGTLPSPLGNAFVVMQNILGPFGSVDMYYIPCPLDAKLAVRQSLVLLRRALDGGVAAQSSYSQISHPLNNLSPAPKAWTDIGFAAVGGNLLCEATTFASAFPVSFGMTTLTSWGSACYSLAIWTSWYLTREAMIVSAIMSNLTSPAMIADTCAQNALYTTTCLVYLNQTVEFVATYITRQDVEALGDTIAHTTAIIHALNISLVQYGMLDAHAPVVLYQLNILDPTQVEFAFFAWSMLVDWTFGTREVVSFTGDAGSMTVLTEYLPPLHQPVNDSENQVHFSLYLRSTVFYVTYAMIALAALV
;
A
#
# COMPACT_ATOMS: atom_id res chain seq x y z
N MET A 1 -14.30 -12.06 -11.48
CA MET A 1 -13.48 -12.82 -10.51
C MET A 1 -12.77 -14.02 -11.14
N THR A 2 -13.35 -14.75 -12.09
CA THR A 2 -12.73 -15.97 -12.67
C THR A 2 -11.43 -15.76 -13.46
N ALA A 3 -11.06 -14.51 -13.77
CA ALA A 3 -9.82 -14.19 -14.48
C ALA A 3 -8.57 -14.14 -13.58
N ASN A 4 -8.74 -14.14 -12.25
CA ASN A 4 -7.65 -14.12 -11.28
C ASN A 4 -7.23 -15.56 -10.91
N GLY A 5 -6.02 -15.95 -11.30
CA GLY A 5 -5.46 -17.27 -11.01
C GLY A 5 -5.32 -17.53 -9.50
N ALA A 6 -5.14 -16.50 -8.68
CA ALA A 6 -4.94 -16.63 -7.23
C ALA A 6 -6.16 -17.19 -6.48
N LEU A 7 -7.35 -17.19 -7.10
CA LEU A 7 -8.58 -17.76 -6.52
C LEU A 7 -8.66 -19.28 -6.66
N PHE A 8 -7.87 -19.88 -7.55
CA PHE A 8 -7.92 -21.30 -7.84
C PHE A 8 -6.80 -22.04 -7.13
N LEU A 9 -7.15 -22.97 -6.24
CA LEU A 9 -6.14 -23.80 -5.56
C LEU A 9 -5.28 -24.62 -6.54
N GLU A 10 -5.87 -25.01 -7.69
CA GLU A 10 -5.17 -25.70 -8.78
C GLU A 10 -3.96 -24.90 -9.30
N SER A 11 -4.14 -23.60 -9.52
CA SER A 11 -3.09 -22.73 -10.07
C SER A 11 -1.85 -22.71 -9.18
N VAL A 12 -2.05 -22.74 -7.85
CA VAL A 12 -0.98 -22.78 -6.86
C VAL A 12 -0.36 -24.18 -6.82
N LEU A 13 -1.17 -25.23 -6.66
CA LEU A 13 -0.66 -26.59 -6.46
C LEU A 13 0.12 -27.15 -7.66
N ARG A 14 -0.20 -26.71 -8.88
CA ARG A 14 0.55 -27.08 -10.10
C ARG A 14 1.93 -26.42 -10.17
N ASN A 15 2.09 -25.26 -9.54
CA ASN A 15 3.26 -24.38 -9.71
C ASN A 15 4.14 -24.28 -8.46
N VAL A 16 3.91 -25.12 -7.44
CA VAL A 16 4.77 -25.23 -6.26
C VAL A 16 5.53 -26.56 -6.27
N ASP A 17 6.65 -26.61 -5.55
CA ASP A 17 7.26 -27.90 -5.19
C ASP A 17 6.30 -28.68 -4.29
N TYR A 18 5.57 -29.61 -4.90
CA TYR A 18 4.57 -30.40 -4.22
C TYR A 18 5.14 -31.22 -3.06
N ASN A 19 6.40 -31.69 -3.14
CA ASN A 19 7.01 -32.44 -2.04
C ASN A 19 7.25 -31.53 -0.83
N SER A 20 7.80 -30.34 -1.07
CA SER A 20 7.95 -29.32 -0.02
C SER A 20 6.60 -28.89 0.57
N PHE A 21 5.58 -28.71 -0.29
CA PHE A 21 4.22 -28.43 0.16
C PHE A 21 3.66 -29.56 1.05
N ARG A 22 3.82 -30.83 0.66
CA ARG A 22 3.37 -31.99 1.44
C ARG A 22 4.09 -32.09 2.79
N ASN A 23 5.38 -31.78 2.83
CA ASN A 23 6.14 -31.77 4.08
C ASN A 23 5.63 -30.73 5.08
N CYS A 24 5.26 -29.54 4.61
CA CYS A 24 4.77 -28.46 5.49
C CYS A 24 3.27 -28.53 5.78
N TRP A 25 2.46 -28.84 4.77
CA TRP A 25 0.99 -28.68 4.80
C TRP A 25 0.22 -29.97 4.52
N GLY A 26 0.90 -31.10 4.28
CA GLY A 26 0.27 -32.31 3.78
C GLY A 26 -0.86 -32.84 4.65
N ARG A 27 -0.64 -32.95 5.97
CA ARG A 27 -1.69 -33.39 6.91
C ARG A 27 -2.91 -32.46 6.87
N ALA A 28 -2.69 -31.16 6.83
CA ALA A 28 -3.79 -30.19 6.82
C ALA A 28 -4.54 -30.20 5.49
N PHE A 29 -3.81 -30.28 4.37
CA PHE A 29 -4.39 -30.46 3.04
C PHE A 29 -5.21 -31.75 2.92
N ASP A 30 -4.75 -32.85 3.54
CA ASP A 30 -5.48 -34.11 3.51
C ASP A 30 -6.84 -34.00 4.21
N VAL A 31 -6.84 -33.47 5.44
CA VAL A 31 -8.05 -33.26 6.24
C VAL A 31 -9.03 -32.33 5.53
N THR A 32 -8.53 -31.21 5.02
CA THR A 32 -9.38 -30.13 4.51
C THR A 32 -9.82 -30.30 3.07
N VAL A 33 -9.06 -31.02 2.24
CA VAL A 33 -9.30 -31.10 0.80
C VAL A 33 -9.22 -32.54 0.30
N ALA A 34 -8.08 -33.20 0.48
CA ALA A 34 -7.79 -34.44 -0.26
C ALA A 34 -8.73 -35.59 0.11
N ILE A 35 -9.07 -35.78 1.40
CA ILE A 35 -9.98 -36.85 1.85
C ILE A 35 -11.34 -36.74 1.17
N GLU A 36 -11.91 -35.55 1.05
CA GLU A 36 -13.20 -35.35 0.39
C GLU A 36 -13.11 -35.64 -1.11
N LEU A 37 -12.09 -35.10 -1.78
CA LEU A 37 -11.89 -35.33 -3.22
C LEU A 37 -11.67 -36.81 -3.55
N ASN A 38 -11.04 -37.56 -2.65
CA ASN A 38 -10.77 -38.99 -2.82
C ASN A 38 -12.04 -39.86 -2.78
N ARG A 39 -13.20 -39.30 -2.41
CA ARG A 39 -14.50 -40.01 -2.40
C ARG A 39 -15.11 -40.17 -3.79
N SER A 40 -14.61 -39.46 -4.80
CA SER A 40 -15.13 -39.49 -6.17
C SER A 40 -14.01 -39.76 -7.19
N THR A 41 -14.35 -40.43 -8.29
CA THR A 41 -13.40 -40.67 -9.40
C THR A 41 -12.94 -39.37 -10.05
N PHE A 42 -13.82 -38.37 -10.14
CA PHE A 42 -13.48 -37.04 -10.63
C PHE A 42 -12.46 -36.33 -9.73
N GLY A 43 -12.68 -36.32 -8.41
CA GLY A 43 -11.76 -35.70 -7.45
C GLY A 43 -10.40 -36.39 -7.39
N GLN A 44 -10.36 -37.72 -7.48
CA GLN A 44 -9.11 -38.49 -7.63
C GLN A 44 -8.33 -38.09 -8.88
N SER A 45 -9.02 -37.97 -10.01
CA SER A 45 -8.42 -37.56 -11.29
C SER A 45 -7.86 -36.14 -11.21
N TRP A 46 -8.63 -35.21 -10.63
CA TRP A 46 -8.18 -33.83 -10.43
C TRP A 46 -6.94 -33.74 -9.51
N LEU A 47 -6.94 -34.48 -8.39
CA LEU A 47 -5.79 -34.53 -7.48
C LEU A 47 -4.53 -35.05 -8.20
N SER A 48 -4.66 -36.13 -8.98
CA SER A 48 -3.54 -36.69 -9.74
C SER A 48 -3.03 -35.70 -10.77
N ALA A 49 -3.92 -35.10 -11.57
CA ALA A 49 -3.55 -34.15 -12.62
C ALA A 49 -2.89 -32.89 -12.05
N THR A 50 -3.43 -32.33 -10.97
CA THR A 50 -2.96 -31.09 -10.36
C THR A 50 -1.59 -31.24 -9.71
N THR A 51 -1.36 -32.34 -9.00
CA THR A 51 -0.17 -32.49 -8.14
C THR A 51 1.04 -33.04 -8.90
N GLN A 52 0.81 -33.75 -10.00
CA GLN A 52 1.86 -34.35 -10.84
C GLN A 52 2.21 -33.51 -12.09
N SER A 53 1.38 -32.51 -12.44
CA SER A 53 1.65 -31.67 -13.62
C SER A 53 2.97 -30.90 -13.47
N ARG A 54 3.78 -30.91 -14.53
CA ARG A 54 5.04 -30.16 -14.68
C ARG A 54 5.12 -29.61 -16.09
N LEU A 55 4.14 -28.79 -16.45
CA LEU A 55 4.13 -28.10 -17.74
C LEU A 55 5.32 -27.12 -17.84
N SER A 56 5.71 -26.80 -19.06
CA SER A 56 6.56 -25.65 -19.32
C SER A 56 5.81 -24.36 -18.95
N ILE A 57 6.53 -23.26 -18.77
CA ILE A 57 5.92 -21.96 -18.46
C ILE A 57 4.93 -21.56 -19.58
N ASP A 58 5.31 -21.71 -20.85
CA ASP A 58 4.47 -21.35 -21.99
C ASP A 58 3.20 -22.19 -22.07
N ASP A 59 3.28 -23.49 -21.76
CA ASP A 59 2.14 -24.39 -21.74
C ASP A 59 1.21 -24.10 -20.55
N GLU A 60 1.75 -23.75 -19.37
CA GLU A 60 0.94 -23.39 -18.20
C GLU A 60 0.21 -22.06 -18.44
N VAL A 61 0.87 -21.07 -19.05
CA VAL A 61 0.24 -19.81 -19.48
C VAL A 61 -0.88 -20.10 -20.49
N SER A 62 -0.62 -20.95 -21.48
CA SER A 62 -1.62 -21.35 -22.48
C SER A 62 -2.81 -22.06 -21.84
N TYR A 63 -2.56 -22.94 -20.86
CA TYR A 63 -3.61 -23.61 -20.09
C TYR A 63 -4.45 -22.59 -19.32
N TRP A 64 -3.85 -21.64 -18.59
CA TRP A 64 -4.57 -20.60 -17.86
C TRP A 64 -5.44 -19.75 -18.79
N GLN A 65 -4.89 -19.35 -19.95
CA GLN A 65 -5.61 -18.55 -20.94
C GLN A 65 -6.83 -19.28 -21.53
N GLN A 66 -6.79 -20.60 -21.68
CA GLN A 66 -7.95 -21.40 -22.13
C GLN A 66 -9.13 -21.30 -21.17
N TYR A 67 -8.89 -21.04 -19.88
CA TYR A 67 -9.92 -20.82 -18.87
C TYR A 67 -10.20 -19.33 -18.58
N GLY A 68 -9.65 -18.42 -19.40
CA GLY A 68 -9.83 -16.98 -19.24
C GLY A 68 -9.08 -16.39 -18.04
N ILE A 69 -8.12 -17.12 -17.47
CA ILE A 69 -7.23 -16.63 -16.41
C ILE A 69 -6.11 -15.82 -17.06
N ASN A 70 -5.97 -14.56 -16.67
CA ASN A 70 -5.02 -13.62 -17.30
C ASN A 70 -4.19 -12.79 -16.31
N HIS A 71 -4.43 -12.90 -15.00
CA HIS A 71 -3.62 -12.27 -13.96
C HIS A 71 -3.57 -13.15 -12.70
N PHE A 72 -2.63 -12.85 -11.80
CA PHE A 72 -2.49 -13.51 -10.51
C PHE A 72 -2.27 -12.43 -9.44
N ASP A 73 -3.37 -11.94 -8.88
CA ASP A 73 -3.36 -10.87 -7.89
C ASP A 73 -3.70 -11.44 -6.52
N THR A 74 -2.75 -11.34 -5.59
CA THR A 74 -2.93 -11.74 -4.19
C THR A 74 -3.61 -10.64 -3.39
N GLN A 75 -4.24 -10.99 -2.27
CA GLN A 75 -4.78 -9.98 -1.37
C GLN A 75 -3.70 -9.04 -0.82
N TRP A 76 -4.07 -7.77 -0.70
CA TRP A 76 -3.28 -6.79 0.04
C TRP A 76 -3.27 -7.18 1.53
N GLN A 77 -2.10 -7.24 2.13
CA GLN A 77 -1.90 -7.72 3.50
C GLN A 77 -0.69 -7.05 4.14
N ASN A 78 -0.64 -6.96 5.47
CA ASN A 78 0.50 -6.41 6.19
C ASN A 78 1.19 -7.37 7.19
N PHE A 79 0.77 -8.63 7.26
CA PHE A 79 1.38 -9.66 8.11
C PHE A 79 2.73 -10.18 7.59
N LYS A 80 3.06 -9.94 6.32
CA LYS A 80 4.29 -10.43 5.69
C LYS A 80 4.89 -9.36 4.79
N LEU A 81 6.18 -9.09 5.00
CA LEU A 81 6.99 -8.36 4.05
C LEU A 81 7.40 -9.31 2.92
N LEU A 82 7.10 -8.94 1.68
CA LEU A 82 7.56 -9.67 0.51
C LEU A 82 9.05 -9.39 0.29
N GLY A 83 9.81 -10.45 0.05
CA GLY A 83 11.22 -10.32 -0.31
C GLY A 83 11.37 -10.00 -1.79
N LEU A 84 12.34 -9.15 -2.11
CA LEU A 84 12.65 -8.74 -3.47
C LEU A 84 14.16 -8.64 -3.64
N VAL A 85 14.70 -9.33 -4.64
CA VAL A 85 16.09 -9.15 -5.08
C VAL A 85 16.02 -8.69 -6.52
N ASN A 86 16.30 -7.40 -6.73
CA ASN A 86 16.32 -6.79 -8.05
C ASN A 86 17.77 -6.45 -8.40
N SER A 87 18.22 -6.85 -9.58
CA SER A 87 19.58 -6.61 -10.05
C SER A 87 19.58 -6.18 -11.50
N TYR A 88 20.57 -5.38 -11.89
CA TYR A 88 20.83 -4.98 -13.27
C TYR A 88 22.26 -5.35 -13.65
N ALA A 89 22.47 -5.58 -14.94
CA ALA A 89 23.78 -5.94 -15.46
C ALA A 89 24.45 -4.71 -16.09
N VAL A 90 25.69 -4.42 -15.69
CA VAL A 90 26.56 -3.46 -16.37
C VAL A 90 27.55 -4.24 -17.23
N SER A 91 27.52 -4.00 -18.54
CA SER A 91 28.47 -4.60 -19.48
C SER A 91 29.63 -3.66 -19.78
N ASN A 92 30.85 -4.17 -19.76
CA ASN A 92 32.03 -3.40 -20.15
C ASN A 92 32.29 -3.46 -21.67
N MET A 93 33.26 -2.67 -22.16
CA MET A 93 33.65 -2.63 -23.58
C MET A 93 34.14 -3.99 -24.12
N PHE A 94 34.53 -4.93 -23.24
CA PHE A 94 34.99 -6.27 -23.60
C PHE A 94 33.85 -7.31 -23.60
N GLY A 95 32.60 -6.89 -23.37
CA GLY A 95 31.44 -7.77 -23.36
C GLY A 95 31.26 -8.58 -22.06
N MET A 96 32.02 -8.28 -21.00
CA MET A 96 31.79 -8.89 -19.69
C MET A 96 30.67 -8.17 -18.95
N SER A 97 29.70 -8.94 -18.46
CA SER A 97 28.52 -8.48 -17.76
C SER A 97 28.64 -8.70 -16.25
N TYR A 98 28.37 -7.65 -15.47
CA TYR A 98 28.47 -7.66 -14.01
C TYR A 98 27.12 -7.32 -13.38
N PRO A 99 26.56 -8.19 -12.52
CA PRO A 99 25.33 -7.91 -11.82
C PRO A 99 25.57 -6.93 -10.66
N PHE A 100 24.74 -5.90 -10.57
CA PHE A 100 24.65 -4.96 -9.46
C PHE A 100 23.25 -5.02 -8.86
N THR A 101 23.19 -5.01 -7.53
CA THR A 101 21.94 -4.99 -6.79
C THR A 101 21.30 -3.60 -6.93
N LEU A 102 20.08 -3.55 -7.46
CA LEU A 102 19.26 -2.33 -7.48
C LEU A 102 18.44 -2.18 -6.21
N GLN A 103 17.88 -3.29 -5.73
CA GLN A 103 17.06 -3.34 -4.53
C GLN A 103 17.19 -4.71 -3.88
N TYR A 104 17.31 -4.72 -2.56
CA TYR A 104 17.39 -5.94 -1.78
C TYR A 104 16.50 -5.87 -0.55
N GLN A 105 15.50 -6.74 -0.47
CA GLN A 105 14.58 -6.81 0.64
C GLN A 105 14.38 -8.27 1.04
N ASN A 106 14.64 -8.57 2.32
CA ASN A 106 14.39 -9.89 2.87
C ASN A 106 12.89 -10.08 3.12
N ALA A 107 12.38 -11.28 2.80
CA ALA A 107 11.05 -11.68 3.21
C ALA A 107 11.02 -11.95 4.72
N SER A 108 10.01 -11.43 5.41
CA SER A 108 9.84 -11.68 6.85
C SER A 108 8.37 -11.58 7.26
N PHE A 109 7.99 -12.32 8.31
CA PHE A 109 6.69 -12.14 8.95
C PHE A 109 6.73 -10.94 9.91
N ARG A 110 5.61 -10.25 10.01
CA ARG A 110 5.42 -8.99 10.75
C ARG A 110 4.24 -9.06 11.71
N PHE A 111 4.02 -10.23 12.34
CA PHE A 111 2.82 -10.51 13.14
C PHE A 111 2.58 -9.49 14.27
N GLU A 112 3.62 -8.85 14.80
CA GLU A 112 3.50 -7.80 15.84
C GLU A 112 2.85 -6.49 15.35
N LYS A 113 2.90 -6.22 14.04
CA LYS A 113 2.34 -5.00 13.42
C LYS A 113 1.14 -5.29 12.53
N GLU A 114 0.66 -6.53 12.60
CA GLU A 114 -0.35 -7.07 11.73
C GLU A 114 -1.74 -6.51 12.07
N THR A 115 -2.51 -6.11 11.06
CA THR A 115 -3.87 -5.61 11.27
C THR A 115 -4.89 -6.11 10.23
N THR A 116 -4.45 -6.80 9.18
CA THR A 116 -5.26 -7.34 8.06
C THR A 116 -5.91 -8.70 8.31
N LEU A 117 -5.41 -9.58 9.19
CA LEU A 117 -5.91 -10.95 9.36
C LEU A 117 -7.37 -11.00 9.83
N LYS A 118 -7.87 -9.94 10.46
CA LYS A 118 -9.29 -9.82 10.82
C LYS A 118 -10.20 -9.68 9.60
N MET A 119 -9.71 -9.09 8.51
CA MET A 119 -10.45 -8.96 7.26
C MET A 119 -10.48 -10.31 6.52
N TYR A 120 -9.30 -10.88 6.29
CA TYR A 120 -9.12 -12.26 5.82
C TYR A 120 -7.71 -12.76 6.20
N TRP A 121 -7.62 -13.92 6.85
CA TRP A 121 -6.35 -14.44 7.39
C TRP A 121 -5.58 -15.39 6.46
N GLY A 122 -6.13 -15.71 5.29
CA GLY A 122 -5.50 -16.60 4.31
C GLY A 122 -5.69 -18.10 4.55
N LEU A 123 -5.51 -18.86 3.48
CA LEU A 123 -5.68 -20.32 3.44
C LEU A 123 -4.82 -21.08 4.47
N ALA A 124 -3.60 -20.61 4.74
CA ALA A 124 -2.71 -21.24 5.72
C ALA A 124 -3.35 -21.28 7.13
N CYS A 125 -4.08 -20.24 7.51
CA CYS A 125 -4.80 -20.19 8.77
C CYS A 125 -6.05 -21.09 8.75
N ASP A 126 -6.77 -21.18 7.64
CA ASP A 126 -7.88 -22.13 7.48
C ASP A 126 -7.41 -23.59 7.63
N LEU A 127 -6.30 -23.94 6.98
CA LEU A 127 -5.67 -25.26 7.08
C LEU A 127 -5.24 -25.60 8.51
N THR A 128 -4.66 -24.62 9.21
CA THR A 128 -4.22 -24.78 10.60
C THR A 128 -5.43 -24.92 11.54
N ALA A 129 -6.44 -24.08 11.38
CA ALA A 129 -7.66 -24.12 12.18
C ALA A 129 -8.34 -25.49 12.04
N ALA A 130 -8.45 -26.03 10.82
CA ALA A 130 -9.07 -27.33 10.60
C ALA A 130 -8.28 -28.52 11.19
N THR A 131 -7.00 -28.36 11.52
CA THR A 131 -6.19 -29.44 12.12
C THR A 131 -5.98 -29.32 13.62
N HIS A 132 -6.27 -28.15 14.19
CA HIS A 132 -6.17 -27.91 15.63
C HIS A 132 -7.45 -28.35 16.36
N ASN A 133 -7.34 -29.34 17.25
CA ASN A 133 -8.47 -29.91 17.99
C ASN A 133 -9.24 -28.87 18.84
N THR A 134 -8.60 -27.78 19.23
CA THR A 134 -9.20 -26.71 20.04
C THR A 134 -9.86 -25.63 19.21
N SER A 135 -9.79 -25.70 17.87
CA SER A 135 -10.50 -24.77 17.00
C SER A 135 -12.00 -25.07 16.99
N GLN A 136 -12.78 -24.19 16.37
CA GLN A 136 -14.21 -24.43 16.13
C GLN A 136 -14.50 -25.31 14.90
N ILE A 137 -13.49 -25.63 14.10
CA ILE A 137 -13.64 -26.40 12.85
C ILE A 137 -12.71 -27.64 12.77
N PRO A 138 -12.43 -28.37 13.86
CA PRO A 138 -11.44 -29.43 13.87
C PRO A 138 -11.88 -30.62 13.02
N GLY A 139 -10.99 -31.10 12.16
CA GLY A 139 -11.24 -32.25 11.29
C GLY A 139 -12.24 -32.00 10.16
N LEU A 140 -12.64 -30.74 9.91
CA LEU A 140 -13.65 -30.40 8.91
C LEU A 140 -13.04 -30.10 7.52
N SER A 141 -13.86 -30.27 6.49
CA SER A 141 -13.48 -30.06 5.09
C SER A 141 -13.67 -28.61 4.66
N LEU A 142 -12.78 -28.08 3.83
CA LEU A 142 -12.93 -26.78 3.16
C LEU A 142 -13.62 -26.92 1.79
N VAL A 143 -13.92 -28.14 1.35
CA VAL A 143 -14.66 -28.40 0.11
C VAL A 143 -16.15 -28.14 0.36
N ARG A 144 -16.72 -27.11 -0.28
CA ARG A 144 -18.11 -26.65 -0.04
C ARG A 144 -19.18 -27.73 -0.22
N SER A 145 -18.97 -28.69 -1.12
CA SER A 145 -19.90 -29.80 -1.36
C SER A 145 -19.78 -30.94 -0.35
N SER A 146 -18.80 -30.90 0.56
CA SER A 146 -18.61 -31.92 1.59
C SER A 146 -19.75 -31.87 2.62
N PRO A 147 -20.27 -33.03 3.07
CA PRO A 147 -21.21 -33.06 4.20
C PRO A 147 -20.59 -32.56 5.52
N SER A 148 -19.25 -32.51 5.62
CA SER A 148 -18.52 -31.99 6.77
C SER A 148 -17.84 -30.64 6.47
N TYR A 149 -18.47 -29.80 5.65
CA TYR A 149 -17.95 -28.47 5.33
C TYR A 149 -17.78 -27.60 6.58
N ALA A 150 -16.58 -27.04 6.75
CA ALA A 150 -16.13 -26.34 7.95
C ALA A 150 -17.02 -25.18 8.38
N PHE A 151 -17.54 -24.43 7.40
CA PHE A 151 -18.34 -23.23 7.65
C PHE A 151 -19.85 -23.45 7.43
N ALA A 152 -20.32 -24.70 7.48
CA ALA A 152 -21.75 -25.00 7.39
C ALA A 152 -22.54 -24.51 8.62
N ASN A 153 -21.94 -24.66 9.81
CA ASN A 153 -22.60 -24.36 11.11
C ASN A 153 -21.93 -23.22 11.89
N THR A 154 -20.83 -22.65 11.37
CA THR A 154 -20.10 -21.54 11.99
C THR A 154 -19.63 -20.56 10.92
N SER A 155 -19.42 -19.31 11.29
CA SER A 155 -18.83 -18.30 10.40
C SER A 155 -17.35 -18.12 10.69
N LEU A 156 -16.59 -17.67 9.68
CA LEU A 156 -15.18 -17.36 9.88
C LEU A 156 -14.99 -16.27 10.96
N ALA A 157 -15.88 -15.28 11.05
CA ALA A 157 -15.89 -14.32 12.16
C ALA A 157 -15.98 -14.97 13.56
N SER A 158 -16.73 -16.07 13.71
CA SER A 158 -16.79 -16.82 14.98
C SER A 158 -15.47 -17.54 15.27
N VAL A 159 -14.88 -18.16 14.25
CA VAL A 159 -13.57 -18.83 14.38
C VAL A 159 -12.48 -17.81 14.74
N LEU A 160 -12.48 -16.63 14.11
CA LEU A 160 -11.55 -15.53 14.40
C LEU A 160 -11.69 -15.01 15.83
N ARG A 161 -12.92 -14.93 16.37
CA ARG A 161 -13.16 -14.56 17.78
C ARG A 161 -12.64 -15.62 18.73
N ALA A 162 -12.89 -16.90 18.44
CA ALA A 162 -12.43 -18.00 19.28
C ALA A 162 -10.90 -18.12 19.33
N ASN A 163 -10.21 -17.77 18.24
CA ASN A 163 -8.74 -17.77 18.19
C ASN A 163 -8.11 -16.45 18.66
N GLY A 164 -8.92 -15.43 18.98
CA GLY A 164 -8.43 -14.13 19.47
C GLY A 164 -7.92 -13.16 18.39
N THR A 165 -8.02 -13.50 17.10
CA THR A 165 -7.69 -12.58 15.99
C THR A 165 -8.69 -11.43 15.89
N LEU A 166 -9.97 -11.70 16.17
CA LEU A 166 -11.02 -10.69 16.23
C LEU A 166 -11.42 -10.46 17.69
N PRO A 167 -11.37 -9.22 18.22
CA PRO A 167 -11.74 -8.96 19.60
C PRO A 167 -13.22 -9.26 19.84
N SER A 168 -13.56 -9.67 21.07
CA SER A 168 -14.92 -9.91 21.51
C SER A 168 -15.11 -9.36 22.93
N PRO A 169 -16.02 -8.39 23.17
CA PRO A 169 -16.91 -7.76 22.18
C PRO A 169 -16.15 -6.93 21.13
N LEU A 170 -16.80 -6.68 19.99
CA LEU A 170 -16.28 -5.74 18.99
C LEU A 170 -16.33 -4.33 19.55
N GLY A 171 -15.28 -3.54 19.30
CA GLY A 171 -15.33 -2.12 19.57
C GLY A 171 -16.15 -1.37 18.52
N ASN A 172 -16.44 -0.10 18.81
CA ASN A 172 -17.42 0.68 18.06
C ASN A 172 -17.00 0.90 16.59
N ALA A 173 -15.72 1.11 16.31
CA ALA A 173 -15.23 1.25 14.94
C ALA A 173 -15.40 -0.05 14.14
N PHE A 174 -15.09 -1.20 14.75
CA PHE A 174 -15.31 -2.49 14.11
C PHE A 174 -16.80 -2.84 13.93
N VAL A 175 -17.68 -2.40 14.84
CA VAL A 175 -19.13 -2.51 14.62
C VAL A 175 -19.57 -1.69 13.40
N VAL A 176 -19.09 -0.45 13.26
CA VAL A 176 -19.36 0.38 12.07
C VAL A 176 -18.85 -0.30 10.80
N MET A 177 -17.62 -0.83 10.82
CA MET A 177 -17.06 -1.56 9.68
C MET A 177 -17.87 -2.80 9.31
N GLN A 178 -18.28 -3.59 10.30
CA GLN A 178 -19.08 -4.78 10.06
C GLN A 178 -20.43 -4.43 9.42
N ASN A 179 -21.03 -3.30 9.79
CA ASN A 179 -22.29 -2.85 9.20
C ASN A 179 -22.13 -2.36 7.75
N ILE A 180 -20.95 -1.83 7.39
CA ILE A 180 -20.68 -1.28 6.05
C ILE A 180 -20.21 -2.36 5.08
N LEU A 181 -19.23 -3.18 5.48
CA LEU A 181 -18.61 -4.17 4.59
C LEU A 181 -19.22 -5.57 4.77
N GLY A 182 -19.80 -5.87 5.93
CA GLY A 182 -20.26 -7.20 6.28
C GLY A 182 -19.32 -7.90 7.27
N PRO A 183 -19.47 -9.21 7.47
CA PRO A 183 -18.74 -9.94 8.51
C PRO A 183 -17.23 -9.97 8.27
N PHE A 184 -16.47 -9.84 9.37
CA PHE A 184 -15.02 -10.07 9.36
C PHE A 184 -14.67 -11.52 8.99
N GLY A 185 -13.51 -11.71 8.37
CA GLY A 185 -13.09 -12.98 7.79
C GLY A 185 -13.54 -13.18 6.33
N SER A 186 -14.49 -12.40 5.83
CA SER A 186 -14.93 -12.43 4.42
C SER A 186 -14.83 -11.06 3.74
N VAL A 187 -13.81 -10.28 4.11
CA VAL A 187 -13.51 -9.00 3.47
C VAL A 187 -12.24 -9.14 2.65
N ASP A 188 -12.37 -9.05 1.34
CA ASP A 188 -11.26 -9.09 0.40
C ASP A 188 -10.60 -7.71 0.30
N MET A 189 -9.26 -7.68 0.33
CA MET A 189 -8.46 -6.46 0.20
C MET A 189 -7.64 -6.51 -1.08
N TYR A 190 -7.81 -5.51 -1.95
CA TYR A 190 -7.10 -5.42 -3.23
C TYR A 190 -6.36 -4.09 -3.38
N TYR A 191 -5.09 -4.16 -3.78
CA TYR A 191 -4.34 -2.98 -4.22
C TYR A 191 -4.90 -2.48 -5.56
N ILE A 192 -5.18 -1.18 -5.64
CA ILE A 192 -5.59 -0.52 -6.87
C ILE A 192 -4.39 0.23 -7.45
N PRO A 193 -3.88 -0.18 -8.63
CA PRO A 193 -2.75 0.50 -9.25
C PRO A 193 -3.13 1.91 -9.69
N CYS A 194 -2.18 2.84 -9.57
CA CYS A 194 -2.36 4.19 -10.10
C CYS A 194 -2.60 4.15 -11.62
N PRO A 195 -3.71 4.74 -12.13
CA PRO A 195 -4.01 4.80 -13.55
C PRO A 195 -2.83 5.36 -14.36
N LEU A 196 -2.65 4.82 -15.57
CA LEU A 196 -1.58 5.28 -16.45
C LEU A 196 -1.72 6.78 -16.75
N ASP A 197 -2.94 7.25 -16.98
CA ASP A 197 -3.24 8.66 -17.27
C ASP A 197 -2.83 9.58 -16.12
N ALA A 198 -3.09 9.18 -14.87
CA ALA A 198 -2.66 9.94 -13.70
C ALA A 198 -1.13 10.04 -13.60
N LYS A 199 -0.42 8.93 -13.84
CA LYS A 199 1.05 8.93 -13.89
C LYS A 199 1.58 9.79 -15.04
N LEU A 200 0.90 9.77 -16.20
CA LEU A 200 1.26 10.60 -17.34
C LEU A 200 1.05 12.09 -17.06
N ALA A 201 -0.05 12.47 -16.43
CA ALA A 201 -0.33 13.85 -16.03
C ALA A 201 0.74 14.39 -15.07
N VAL A 202 1.06 13.64 -14.01
CA VAL A 202 2.14 14.01 -13.08
C VAL A 202 3.49 14.10 -13.80
N ARG A 203 3.80 13.12 -14.67
CA ARG A 203 5.02 13.14 -15.48
C ARG A 203 5.10 14.38 -16.37
N GLN A 204 4.02 14.76 -17.03
CA GLN A 204 3.98 15.94 -17.89
C GLN A 204 4.21 17.23 -17.09
N SER A 205 3.57 17.37 -15.93
CA SER A 205 3.82 18.50 -15.01
C SER A 205 5.28 18.55 -14.53
N LEU A 206 5.90 17.40 -14.23
CA LEU A 206 7.32 17.33 -13.89
C LEU A 206 8.24 17.69 -15.07
N VAL A 207 7.84 17.36 -16.31
CA VAL A 207 8.58 17.77 -17.50
C VAL A 207 8.53 19.30 -17.66
N LEU A 208 7.37 19.94 -17.41
CA LEU A 208 7.27 21.40 -17.41
C LEU A 208 8.18 22.03 -16.35
N LEU A 209 8.16 21.50 -15.13
CA LEU A 209 9.07 21.94 -14.06
C LEU A 209 10.54 21.84 -14.50
N ARG A 210 10.94 20.70 -15.07
CA ARG A 210 12.33 20.49 -15.53
C ARG A 210 12.72 21.45 -16.65
N ARG A 211 11.82 21.74 -17.61
CA ARG A 211 12.06 22.75 -18.66
C ARG A 211 12.22 24.15 -18.06
N ALA A 212 11.39 24.50 -17.09
CA ALA A 212 11.50 25.78 -16.38
C ALA A 212 12.86 25.92 -15.67
N LEU A 213 13.34 24.86 -15.02
CA LEU A 213 14.65 24.83 -14.36
C LEU A 213 15.84 24.84 -15.33
N ASP A 214 15.68 24.26 -16.53
CA ASP A 214 16.67 24.31 -17.61
C ASP A 214 16.75 25.71 -18.25
N GLY A 215 15.66 26.49 -18.17
CA GLY A 215 15.56 27.84 -18.72
C GLY A 215 16.46 28.91 -18.07
N GLY A 216 17.07 28.63 -16.91
CA GLY A 216 18.14 29.47 -16.37
C GLY A 216 18.30 29.49 -14.85
N VAL A 217 19.37 30.14 -14.39
CA VAL A 217 19.76 30.23 -12.97
C VAL A 217 18.71 30.92 -12.09
N ALA A 218 17.96 31.89 -12.64
CA ALA A 218 16.90 32.59 -11.92
C ALA A 218 15.78 31.63 -11.48
N ALA A 219 15.34 30.74 -12.37
CA ALA A 219 14.34 29.72 -12.06
C ALA A 219 14.86 28.76 -10.99
N GLN A 220 16.10 28.29 -11.11
CA GLN A 220 16.73 27.39 -10.13
C GLN A 220 16.84 28.05 -8.74
N SER A 221 17.24 29.33 -8.69
CA SER A 221 17.31 30.10 -7.45
C SER A 221 15.93 30.24 -6.81
N SER A 222 14.92 30.67 -7.58
CA SER A 222 13.55 30.82 -7.09
C SER A 222 12.96 29.49 -6.59
N TYR A 223 13.16 28.40 -7.33
CA TYR A 223 12.77 27.05 -6.91
C TYR A 223 13.41 26.66 -5.59
N SER A 224 14.72 26.87 -5.42
CA SER A 224 15.44 26.53 -4.19
C SER A 224 14.95 27.32 -2.96
N GLN A 225 14.40 28.52 -3.19
CA GLN A 225 13.87 29.41 -2.16
C GLN A 225 12.42 29.10 -1.75
N ILE A 226 11.70 28.24 -2.49
CA ILE A 226 10.38 27.77 -2.05
C ILE A 226 10.54 27.10 -0.68
N SER A 227 9.78 27.60 0.29
CA SER A 227 9.88 27.19 1.69
C SER A 227 9.39 25.76 1.84
N HIS A 228 10.19 24.93 2.51
CA HIS A 228 9.75 23.58 2.88
C HIS A 228 8.84 23.69 4.11
N PRO A 229 7.67 23.02 4.15
CA PRO A 229 6.75 23.12 5.29
C PRO A 229 7.31 22.53 6.61
N LEU A 230 8.47 21.85 6.59
CA LEU A 230 9.15 21.24 7.76
C LEU A 230 8.20 20.57 8.79
N ASN A 231 7.22 19.78 8.32
CA ASN A 231 6.15 19.11 9.10
C ASN A 231 5.00 20.00 9.59
N ASN A 232 4.93 21.28 9.22
CA ASN A 232 3.81 22.19 9.50
C ASN A 232 2.65 21.98 8.50
N LEU A 233 2.18 20.74 8.40
CA LEU A 233 1.13 20.32 7.48
C LEU A 233 0.19 19.35 8.19
N SER A 234 -1.02 19.82 8.48
CA SER A 234 -2.07 19.05 9.11
C SER A 234 -3.44 19.46 8.57
N PRO A 235 -3.68 19.31 7.26
CA PRO A 235 -4.90 19.78 6.65
C PRO A 235 -6.05 18.79 6.89
N ALA A 236 -7.27 19.33 6.94
CA ALA A 236 -8.50 18.55 6.94
C ALA A 236 -9.50 19.15 5.94
N PRO A 237 -10.35 18.33 5.28
CA PRO A 237 -11.38 18.84 4.40
C PRO A 237 -12.38 19.74 5.11
N LYS A 238 -12.87 20.78 4.41
CA LYS A 238 -13.81 21.76 4.97
C LYS A 238 -15.10 21.10 5.46
N ALA A 239 -15.61 20.13 4.72
CA ALA A 239 -16.79 19.35 5.09
C ALA A 239 -16.65 18.72 6.48
N TRP A 240 -15.44 18.33 6.89
CA TRP A 240 -15.19 17.78 8.21
C TRP A 240 -14.97 18.87 9.26
N THR A 241 -14.26 19.94 8.91
CA THR A 241 -14.07 21.07 9.84
C THR A 241 -15.37 21.80 10.16
N ASP A 242 -16.30 21.88 9.21
CA ASP A 242 -17.62 22.49 9.38
C ASP A 242 -18.52 21.64 10.31
N ILE A 243 -18.33 20.32 10.34
CA ILE A 243 -18.99 19.42 11.29
C ILE A 243 -18.34 19.54 12.69
N GLY A 244 -17.01 19.65 12.74
CA GLY A 244 -16.27 19.90 13.98
C GLY A 244 -16.18 18.70 14.92
N PHE A 245 -16.20 17.47 14.41
CA PHE A 245 -16.05 16.26 15.24
C PHE A 245 -14.62 16.10 15.78
N ALA A 246 -14.47 15.37 16.88
CA ALA A 246 -13.18 14.89 17.37
C ALA A 246 -12.79 13.61 16.62
N ALA A 247 -11.64 13.62 15.95
CA ALA A 247 -11.15 12.49 15.18
C ALA A 247 -10.58 11.42 16.13
N VAL A 248 -11.25 10.27 16.18
CA VAL A 248 -10.92 9.14 17.06
C VAL A 248 -10.22 8.00 16.31
N GLY A 249 -9.92 8.17 15.02
CA GLY A 249 -9.12 7.22 14.24
C GLY A 249 -9.35 7.36 12.73
N GLY A 250 -8.42 6.86 11.92
CA GLY A 250 -8.51 6.91 10.45
C GLY A 250 -8.11 5.61 9.75
N ASN A 251 -7.68 4.61 10.52
CA ASN A 251 -7.27 3.31 10.01
C ASN A 251 -8.42 2.32 10.15
N LEU A 252 -8.99 1.87 9.02
CA LEU A 252 -10.11 0.92 8.97
C LEU A 252 -9.79 -0.45 9.59
N LEU A 253 -8.50 -0.74 9.75
CA LEU A 253 -8.00 -1.98 10.35
C LEU A 253 -7.83 -1.87 11.87
N CYS A 254 -8.07 -0.69 12.47
CA CYS A 254 -7.87 -0.44 13.89
C CYS A 254 -9.16 0.01 14.58
N GLU A 255 -9.20 -0.20 15.89
CA GLU A 255 -10.30 0.28 16.71
C GLU A 255 -10.19 1.80 16.92
N ALA A 256 -11.31 2.47 17.19
CA ALA A 256 -11.31 3.89 17.54
C ALA A 256 -10.68 4.12 18.92
N THR A 257 -9.95 5.22 19.05
CA THR A 257 -9.44 5.70 20.34
C THR A 257 -10.55 6.32 21.16
N THR A 258 -10.31 6.52 22.46
CA THR A 258 -11.29 7.20 23.30
C THR A 258 -11.42 8.68 22.94
N PHE A 259 -12.59 9.28 23.19
CA PHE A 259 -12.81 10.72 22.99
C PHE A 259 -11.78 11.58 23.75
N ALA A 260 -11.36 11.16 24.95
CA ALA A 260 -10.38 11.88 25.76
C ALA A 260 -8.97 11.91 25.13
N SER A 261 -8.68 11.02 24.19
CA SER A 261 -7.41 10.95 23.45
C SER A 261 -7.54 11.47 22.01
N ALA A 262 -8.71 12.00 21.63
CA ALA A 262 -8.98 12.53 20.32
C ALA A 262 -8.75 14.04 20.28
N PHE A 263 -8.50 14.54 19.08
CA PHE A 263 -8.35 15.96 18.80
C PHE A 263 -9.43 16.41 17.81
N PRO A 264 -9.84 17.69 17.84
CA PRO A 264 -10.73 18.22 16.81
C PRO A 264 -10.17 17.96 15.41
N VAL A 265 -11.01 17.56 14.46
CA VAL A 265 -10.57 17.30 13.08
C VAL A 265 -9.99 18.54 12.39
N SER A 266 -10.32 19.75 12.88
CA SER A 266 -9.71 21.01 12.43
C SER A 266 -8.22 21.12 12.74
N PHE A 267 -7.69 20.28 13.63
CA PHE A 267 -6.25 20.19 13.89
C PHE A 267 -5.55 19.23 12.91
N GLY A 268 -6.31 18.48 12.10
CA GLY A 268 -5.83 17.58 11.08
C GLY A 268 -6.59 16.26 11.01
N MET A 269 -6.23 15.43 10.04
CA MET A 269 -6.68 14.04 9.97
C MET A 269 -5.78 13.14 10.83
N THR A 270 -6.38 12.14 11.47
CA THR A 270 -5.62 11.07 12.12
C THR A 270 -5.11 10.06 11.09
N THR A 271 -4.13 9.24 11.49
CA THR A 271 -3.45 8.25 10.66
C THR A 271 -4.45 7.43 9.83
N LEU A 272 -4.24 7.42 8.52
CA LEU A 272 -5.08 6.68 7.58
C LEU A 272 -4.81 5.17 7.66
N THR A 273 -5.58 4.38 6.92
CA THR A 273 -5.34 2.94 6.77
C THR A 273 -3.90 2.69 6.33
N SER A 274 -3.13 1.88 7.07
CA SER A 274 -1.67 1.79 6.87
C SER A 274 -1.21 0.34 6.75
N TRP A 275 -0.31 0.09 5.79
CA TRP A 275 0.47 -1.14 5.70
C TRP A 275 1.58 -1.18 6.76
N GLY A 276 2.21 -0.04 7.05
CA GLY A 276 3.42 0.06 7.86
C GLY A 276 3.19 0.19 9.37
N SER A 277 2.02 0.72 9.75
CA SER A 277 1.70 1.14 11.13
C SER A 277 0.87 0.09 11.87
N ALA A 278 1.25 -0.20 13.12
CA ALA A 278 0.42 -0.97 14.03
C ALA A 278 -0.77 -0.12 14.53
N CYS A 279 -1.74 -0.75 15.18
CA CYS A 279 -2.78 0.00 15.90
C CYS A 279 -2.21 0.62 17.17
N TYR A 280 -2.62 1.86 17.48
CA TYR A 280 -2.22 2.60 18.66
C TYR A 280 -3.45 2.99 19.49
N SER A 281 -3.27 3.14 20.80
CA SER A 281 -4.32 3.60 21.72
C SER A 281 -4.52 5.13 21.71
N LEU A 282 -3.65 5.86 21.01
CA LEU A 282 -3.68 7.31 20.90
C LEU A 282 -3.95 7.72 19.45
N ALA A 283 -4.70 8.80 19.27
CA ALA A 283 -4.93 9.37 17.95
C ALA A 283 -3.65 10.08 17.50
N ILE A 284 -2.97 9.49 16.51
CA ILE A 284 -1.77 10.06 15.88
C ILE A 284 -2.19 10.73 14.57
N TRP A 285 -1.54 11.84 14.22
CA TRP A 285 -1.78 12.55 12.97
C TRP A 285 -1.36 11.72 11.75
N THR A 286 -2.00 11.96 10.61
CA THR A 286 -1.55 11.40 9.34
C THR A 286 -0.20 12.01 8.95
N SER A 287 0.66 11.22 8.30
CA SER A 287 1.99 11.66 7.89
C SER A 287 1.92 12.34 6.54
N TRP A 288 2.65 13.44 6.36
CA TRP A 288 2.74 14.13 5.08
C TRP A 288 4.20 14.32 4.66
N TYR A 289 4.46 14.19 3.36
CA TYR A 289 5.77 14.46 2.79
C TYR A 289 5.66 15.33 1.54
N LEU A 290 5.55 16.65 1.76
CA LEU A 290 5.33 17.60 0.68
C LEU A 290 6.66 18.18 0.17
N THR A 291 7.20 17.59 -0.89
CA THR A 291 8.40 18.09 -1.59
C THR A 291 8.08 19.31 -2.45
N ARG A 292 9.10 20.08 -2.85
CA ARG A 292 8.92 21.22 -3.77
C ARG A 292 8.34 20.82 -5.12
N GLU A 293 8.77 19.68 -5.65
CA GLU A 293 8.22 19.11 -6.88
C GLU A 293 6.73 18.77 -6.70
N ALA A 294 6.38 18.10 -5.59
CA ALA A 294 5.00 17.78 -5.27
C ALA A 294 4.13 19.04 -5.07
N MET A 295 4.66 20.11 -4.47
CA MET A 295 3.95 21.39 -4.34
C MET A 295 3.62 21.99 -5.71
N ILE A 296 4.60 22.07 -6.61
CA ILE A 296 4.42 22.65 -7.95
C ILE A 296 3.44 21.81 -8.77
N VAL A 297 3.62 20.49 -8.77
CA VAL A 297 2.71 19.57 -9.48
C VAL A 297 1.29 19.70 -8.90
N SER A 298 1.13 19.68 -7.58
CA SER A 298 -0.19 19.78 -6.95
C SER A 298 -0.87 21.11 -7.23
N ALA A 299 -0.12 22.22 -7.25
CA ALA A 299 -0.66 23.54 -7.61
C ALA A 299 -1.14 23.59 -9.08
N ILE A 300 -0.40 22.96 -10.01
CA ILE A 300 -0.83 22.84 -11.41
C ILE A 300 -2.08 21.97 -11.52
N MET A 301 -2.07 20.78 -10.91
CA MET A 301 -3.16 19.81 -10.99
C MET A 301 -4.45 20.31 -10.31
N SER A 302 -4.33 21.11 -9.24
CA SER A 302 -5.46 21.73 -8.55
C SER A 302 -5.86 23.08 -9.13
N ASN A 303 -5.20 23.56 -10.20
CA ASN A 303 -5.41 24.88 -10.79
C ASN A 303 -5.32 26.04 -9.76
N LEU A 304 -4.39 25.95 -8.81
CA LEU A 304 -4.21 26.94 -7.76
C LEU A 304 -3.46 28.17 -8.30
N THR A 305 -4.18 29.28 -8.52
CA THR A 305 -3.62 30.43 -9.25
C THR A 305 -3.81 31.80 -8.59
N SER A 306 -4.78 31.96 -7.68
CA SER A 306 -5.14 33.27 -7.11
C SER A 306 -4.86 33.38 -5.61
N PRO A 307 -4.57 34.59 -5.08
CA PRO A 307 -4.38 34.79 -3.64
C PRO A 307 -5.57 34.37 -2.78
N ALA A 308 -6.81 34.51 -3.29
CA ALA A 308 -8.02 34.06 -2.59
C ALA A 308 -8.05 32.54 -2.44
N MET A 309 -7.77 31.80 -3.52
CA MET A 309 -7.69 30.33 -3.48
C MET A 309 -6.57 29.84 -2.56
N ILE A 310 -5.43 30.56 -2.52
CA ILE A 310 -4.33 30.26 -1.58
C ILE A 310 -4.81 30.43 -0.13
N ALA A 311 -5.53 31.52 0.18
CA ALA A 311 -6.07 31.74 1.51
C ALA A 311 -7.09 30.67 1.91
N ASP A 312 -8.00 30.31 1.02
CA ASP A 312 -9.01 29.26 1.25
C ASP A 312 -8.36 27.88 1.45
N THR A 313 -7.34 27.57 0.65
CA THR A 313 -6.53 26.35 0.80
C THR A 313 -5.82 26.35 2.16
N CYS A 314 -5.17 27.45 2.53
CA CYS A 314 -4.47 27.53 3.81
C CYS A 314 -5.38 27.54 5.03
N ALA A 315 -6.64 27.93 4.89
CA ALA A 315 -7.64 27.79 5.95
C ALA A 315 -7.89 26.31 6.31
N GLN A 316 -7.68 25.38 5.37
CA GLN A 316 -7.80 23.94 5.63
C GLN A 316 -6.62 23.38 6.44
N ASN A 317 -5.49 24.11 6.52
CA ASN A 317 -4.33 23.77 7.34
C ASN A 317 -4.28 24.69 8.58
N ALA A 318 -5.36 24.74 9.34
CA ALA A 318 -5.66 25.78 10.32
C ALA A 318 -4.53 26.05 11.32
N LEU A 319 -3.88 25.00 11.84
CA LEU A 319 -2.76 25.11 12.79
C LEU A 319 -1.52 25.81 12.22
N TYR A 320 -1.36 25.79 10.89
CA TYR A 320 -0.16 26.24 10.20
C TYR A 320 -0.46 27.20 9.05
N THR A 321 -1.57 27.95 9.16
CA THR A 321 -2.05 28.89 8.13
C THR A 321 -0.95 29.84 7.65
N THR A 322 -0.19 30.46 8.56
CA THR A 322 0.88 31.41 8.21
C THR A 322 1.98 30.76 7.38
N THR A 323 2.46 29.57 7.78
CA THR A 323 3.48 28.82 7.04
C THR A 323 2.94 28.38 5.68
N CYS A 324 1.66 27.98 5.62
CA CYS A 324 0.97 27.65 4.39
C CYS A 324 0.94 28.79 3.38
N LEU A 325 0.56 29.99 3.84
CA LEU A 325 0.53 31.17 2.98
C LEU A 325 1.92 31.46 2.39
N VAL A 326 3.00 31.23 3.15
CA VAL A 326 4.36 31.43 2.65
C VAL A 326 4.71 30.45 1.53
N TYR A 327 4.60 29.14 1.76
CA TYR A 327 5.05 28.17 0.76
C TYR A 327 4.12 28.13 -0.46
N LEU A 328 2.80 28.35 -0.30
CA LEU A 328 1.87 28.38 -1.43
C LEU A 328 2.03 29.64 -2.28
N ASN A 329 2.23 30.82 -1.68
CA ASN A 329 2.51 32.03 -2.47
C ASN A 329 3.80 31.86 -3.28
N GLN A 330 4.88 31.36 -2.67
CA GLN A 330 6.14 31.10 -3.38
C GLN A 330 5.99 30.05 -4.49
N THR A 331 5.20 29.00 -4.25
CA THR A 331 4.92 27.95 -5.25
C THR A 331 4.13 28.49 -6.43
N VAL A 332 3.04 29.21 -6.17
CA VAL A 332 2.18 29.78 -7.22
C VAL A 332 2.89 30.89 -7.99
N GLU A 333 3.69 31.73 -7.31
CA GLU A 333 4.54 32.74 -7.94
C GLU A 333 5.58 32.11 -8.87
N PHE A 334 6.23 31.02 -8.43
CA PHE A 334 7.16 30.27 -9.27
C PHE A 334 6.46 29.73 -10.53
N VAL A 335 5.29 29.09 -10.38
CA VAL A 335 4.52 28.56 -11.52
C VAL A 335 4.14 29.68 -12.47
N ALA A 336 3.62 30.81 -11.96
CA ALA A 336 3.19 31.94 -12.78
C ALA A 336 4.35 32.62 -13.53
N THR A 337 5.56 32.59 -12.97
CA THR A 337 6.75 33.26 -13.52
C THR A 337 7.49 32.41 -14.55
N TYR A 338 7.67 31.11 -14.26
CA TYR A 338 8.60 30.26 -15.01
C TYR A 338 7.93 29.16 -15.84
N ILE A 339 6.64 28.89 -15.64
CA ILE A 339 5.87 27.95 -16.46
C ILE A 339 4.89 28.76 -17.32
N THR A 340 4.97 28.59 -18.64
CA THR A 340 4.17 29.43 -19.53
C THR A 340 2.69 29.10 -19.38
N ARG A 341 1.83 30.13 -19.51
CA ARG A 341 0.37 29.93 -19.48
C ARG A 341 -0.07 28.92 -20.54
N GLN A 342 0.54 28.97 -21.72
CA GLN A 342 0.25 28.04 -22.81
C GLN A 342 0.57 26.58 -22.44
N ASP A 343 1.67 26.34 -21.72
CA ASP A 343 2.02 24.99 -21.25
C ASP A 343 1.01 24.47 -20.23
N VAL A 344 0.54 25.33 -19.31
CA VAL A 344 -0.48 24.95 -18.31
C VAL A 344 -1.84 24.70 -18.99
N GLU A 345 -2.25 25.56 -19.93
CA GLU A 345 -3.47 25.40 -20.71
C GLU A 345 -3.44 24.11 -21.54
N ALA A 346 -2.29 23.75 -22.11
CA ALA A 346 -2.11 22.50 -22.84
C ALA A 346 -2.27 21.24 -21.97
N LEU A 347 -2.12 21.36 -20.64
CA LEU A 347 -2.42 20.27 -19.70
C LEU A 347 -3.89 20.23 -19.26
N GLY A 348 -4.70 21.24 -19.58
CA GLY A 348 -6.08 21.36 -19.09
C GLY A 348 -6.94 20.12 -19.37
N ASP A 349 -6.91 19.63 -20.62
CA ASP A 349 -7.66 18.42 -21.02
C ASP A 349 -7.14 17.17 -20.28
N THR A 350 -5.82 17.04 -20.13
CA THR A 350 -5.20 15.93 -19.39
C THR A 350 -5.59 15.96 -17.93
N ILE A 351 -5.59 17.13 -17.28
CA ILE A 351 -5.96 17.31 -15.88
C ILE A 351 -7.44 16.96 -15.70
N ALA A 352 -8.33 17.48 -16.54
CA ALA A 352 -9.75 17.19 -16.48
C ALA A 352 -10.04 15.69 -16.66
N HIS A 353 -9.43 15.06 -17.67
CA HIS A 353 -9.56 13.63 -17.93
C HIS A 353 -9.05 12.78 -16.76
N THR A 354 -7.87 13.12 -16.22
CA THR A 354 -7.29 12.44 -15.06
C THR A 354 -8.17 12.58 -13.82
N THR A 355 -8.71 13.77 -13.57
CA THR A 355 -9.62 14.04 -12.45
C THR A 355 -10.86 13.16 -12.55
N ALA A 356 -11.46 13.04 -13.75
CA ALA A 356 -12.62 12.19 -13.98
C ALA A 356 -12.30 10.69 -13.76
N ILE A 357 -11.14 10.21 -14.21
CA ILE A 357 -10.70 8.83 -13.98
C ILE A 357 -10.53 8.56 -12.49
N ILE A 358 -9.81 9.42 -11.76
CA ILE A 358 -9.57 9.25 -10.32
C ILE A 358 -10.89 9.32 -9.54
N HIS A 359 -11.77 10.25 -9.90
CA HIS A 359 -13.10 10.35 -9.29
C HIS A 359 -13.92 9.07 -9.50
N ALA A 360 -13.85 8.46 -10.70
CA ALA A 360 -14.56 7.21 -11.02
C ALA A 360 -14.06 5.99 -10.22
N LEU A 361 -12.83 6.03 -9.69
CA LEU A 361 -12.32 4.99 -8.78
C LEU A 361 -12.93 5.06 -7.38
N ASN A 362 -13.69 6.13 -7.06
CA ASN A 362 -14.34 6.35 -5.77
C ASN A 362 -13.36 6.26 -4.57
N ILE A 363 -12.12 6.74 -4.77
CA ILE A 363 -11.10 6.78 -3.72
C ILE A 363 -11.55 7.77 -2.66
N SER A 364 -11.62 7.30 -1.41
CA SER A 364 -12.12 8.09 -0.30
C SER A 364 -11.07 8.27 0.80
N LEU A 365 -11.11 9.45 1.43
CA LEU A 365 -10.54 9.68 2.74
C LEU A 365 -11.58 9.31 3.79
N VAL A 366 -11.13 8.73 4.90
CA VAL A 366 -12.00 8.23 5.97
C VAL A 366 -11.47 8.59 7.34
N GLN A 367 -12.38 8.95 8.25
CA GLN A 367 -12.10 9.20 9.67
C GLN A 367 -13.27 8.70 10.52
N TYR A 368 -12.98 7.97 11.59
CA TYR A 368 -13.91 7.79 12.70
C TYR A 368 -13.95 9.08 13.53
N GLY A 369 -15.15 9.55 13.82
CA GLY A 369 -15.37 10.77 14.59
C GLY A 369 -16.46 10.64 15.63
N MET A 370 -16.33 11.44 16.68
CA MET A 370 -17.34 11.61 17.74
C MET A 370 -17.58 13.11 17.94
N LEU A 371 -18.85 13.52 18.07
CA LEU A 371 -19.19 14.94 18.32
C LEU A 371 -18.92 15.35 19.76
N ASP A 372 -19.11 14.43 20.70
CA ASP A 372 -18.81 14.61 22.12
C ASP A 372 -18.52 13.25 22.77
N ALA A 373 -18.20 13.24 24.07
CA ALA A 373 -17.81 12.04 24.80
C ALA A 373 -18.90 10.93 24.89
N HIS A 374 -20.16 11.27 24.64
CA HIS A 374 -21.31 10.35 24.70
C HIS A 374 -21.90 10.06 23.31
N ALA A 375 -21.51 10.81 22.28
CA ALA A 375 -21.91 10.57 20.90
C ALA A 375 -21.40 9.21 20.38
N PRO A 376 -22.16 8.51 19.52
CA PRO A 376 -21.66 7.29 18.90
C PRO A 376 -20.48 7.59 17.97
N VAL A 377 -19.60 6.59 17.79
CA VAL A 377 -18.57 6.64 16.75
C VAL A 377 -19.23 6.55 15.38
N VAL A 378 -18.94 7.52 14.51
CA VAL A 378 -19.42 7.59 13.12
C VAL A 378 -18.24 7.58 12.17
N LEU A 379 -18.36 6.87 11.03
CA LEU A 379 -17.38 6.94 9.96
C LEU A 379 -17.73 8.07 9.00
N TYR A 380 -16.89 9.10 8.98
CA TYR A 380 -16.94 10.18 8.00
C TYR A 380 -16.11 9.77 6.78
N GLN A 381 -16.72 9.85 5.61
CA GLN A 381 -16.12 9.49 4.33
C GLN A 381 -16.26 10.66 3.37
N LEU A 382 -15.21 10.93 2.60
CA LEU A 382 -15.20 11.97 1.58
C LEU A 382 -14.40 11.47 0.37
N ASN A 383 -14.91 11.66 -0.85
CA ASN A 383 -14.13 11.37 -2.05
C ASN A 383 -12.89 12.29 -2.08
N ILE A 384 -11.73 11.76 -2.41
CA ILE A 384 -10.48 12.53 -2.36
C ILE A 384 -10.49 13.76 -3.29
N LEU A 385 -11.21 13.69 -4.41
CA LEU A 385 -11.42 14.80 -5.35
C LEU A 385 -12.89 15.23 -5.38
N ASP A 386 -13.56 15.29 -4.22
CA ASP A 386 -14.93 15.79 -4.13
C ASP A 386 -15.04 17.21 -4.73
N PRO A 387 -15.90 17.43 -5.74
CA PRO A 387 -15.97 18.71 -6.45
C PRO A 387 -16.50 19.86 -5.58
N THR A 388 -17.10 19.56 -4.42
CA THR A 388 -17.57 20.55 -3.45
C THR A 388 -16.47 21.03 -2.50
N GLN A 389 -15.31 20.37 -2.50
CA GLN A 389 -14.19 20.61 -1.57
C GLN A 389 -13.00 21.25 -2.30
N VAL A 390 -13.25 22.32 -3.04
CA VAL A 390 -12.25 22.96 -3.92
C VAL A 390 -11.05 23.50 -3.13
N GLU A 391 -11.27 23.98 -1.92
CA GLU A 391 -10.25 24.45 -0.98
C GLU A 391 -9.32 23.33 -0.47
N PHE A 392 -9.73 22.06 -0.56
CA PHE A 392 -8.90 20.93 -0.17
C PHE A 392 -8.15 20.30 -1.36
N ALA A 393 -8.47 20.71 -2.60
CA ALA A 393 -7.97 20.07 -3.82
C ALA A 393 -6.44 20.03 -3.93
N PHE A 394 -5.73 21.07 -3.46
CA PHE A 394 -4.26 21.08 -3.44
C PHE A 394 -3.70 19.94 -2.58
N PHE A 395 -4.22 19.75 -1.37
CA PHE A 395 -3.77 18.70 -0.46
C PHE A 395 -4.14 17.31 -0.98
N ALA A 396 -5.35 17.17 -1.55
CA ALA A 396 -5.76 15.95 -2.22
C ALA A 396 -4.81 15.58 -3.37
N TRP A 397 -4.45 16.54 -4.23
CA TRP A 397 -3.48 16.31 -5.30
C TRP A 397 -2.10 15.95 -4.79
N SER A 398 -1.65 16.51 -3.66
CA SER A 398 -0.37 16.10 -3.07
C SER A 398 -0.35 14.64 -2.62
N MET A 399 -1.48 14.16 -2.07
CA MET A 399 -1.67 12.76 -1.72
C MET A 399 -1.74 11.84 -2.95
N LEU A 400 -2.35 12.31 -4.04
CA LEU A 400 -2.41 11.57 -5.30
C LEU A 400 -1.06 11.54 -6.01
N VAL A 401 -0.26 12.60 -5.88
CA VAL A 401 1.13 12.63 -6.36
C VAL A 401 1.96 11.57 -5.61
N ASP A 402 1.83 11.45 -4.28
CA ASP A 402 2.44 10.35 -3.51
C ASP A 402 2.03 8.97 -4.06
N TRP A 403 0.75 8.80 -4.41
CA TRP A 403 0.27 7.55 -5.02
C TRP A 403 0.92 7.28 -6.38
N THR A 404 1.15 8.32 -7.20
CA THR A 404 1.88 8.15 -8.48
C THR A 404 3.34 7.75 -8.28
N PHE A 405 3.96 8.17 -7.17
CA PHE A 405 5.33 7.78 -6.79
C PHE A 405 5.40 6.43 -6.04
N GLY A 406 4.26 5.87 -5.64
CA GLY A 406 4.20 4.63 -4.84
C GLY A 406 4.56 4.83 -3.36
N THR A 407 4.55 6.07 -2.86
CA THR A 407 4.71 6.39 -1.43
C THR A 407 3.37 6.43 -0.70
N ARG A 408 2.26 6.32 -1.43
CA ARG A 408 0.94 5.93 -0.91
C ARG A 408 0.34 4.85 -1.79
N GLU A 409 -0.59 4.11 -1.23
CA GLU A 409 -1.33 3.06 -1.93
C GLU A 409 -2.82 3.40 -1.92
N VAL A 410 -3.56 2.76 -2.83
CA VAL A 410 -5.01 2.74 -2.80
C VAL A 410 -5.43 1.29 -2.60
N VAL A 411 -6.31 1.06 -1.63
CA VAL A 411 -6.79 -0.28 -1.30
C VAL A 411 -8.31 -0.30 -1.36
N SER A 412 -8.85 -1.28 -2.06
CA SER A 412 -10.28 -1.59 -2.07
C SER A 412 -10.57 -2.71 -1.07
N PHE A 413 -11.50 -2.46 -0.18
CA PHE A 413 -12.10 -3.42 0.74
C PHE A 413 -13.44 -3.84 0.17
N THR A 414 -13.63 -5.13 -0.11
CA THR A 414 -14.88 -5.67 -0.64
C THR A 414 -15.36 -6.78 0.27
N GLY A 415 -16.51 -6.57 0.93
CA GLY A 415 -17.17 -7.59 1.72
C GLY A 415 -18.58 -7.89 1.20
N ASP A 416 -19.29 -8.76 1.91
CA ASP A 416 -20.61 -9.25 1.50
C ASP A 416 -21.69 -8.15 1.46
N ALA A 417 -21.57 -7.09 2.27
CA ALA A 417 -22.57 -6.03 2.37
C ALA A 417 -22.24 -4.80 1.50
N GLY A 418 -20.96 -4.60 1.18
CA GLY A 418 -20.52 -3.41 0.48
C GLY A 418 -19.02 -3.38 0.23
N SER A 419 -18.59 -2.32 -0.45
CA SER A 419 -17.19 -2.08 -0.79
C SER A 419 -16.77 -0.65 -0.49
N MET A 420 -15.51 -0.45 -0.14
CA MET A 420 -14.93 0.86 0.08
C MET A 420 -13.51 0.92 -0.48
N THR A 421 -13.20 1.97 -1.25
CA THR A 421 -11.86 2.22 -1.77
C THR A 421 -11.26 3.39 -1.02
N VAL A 422 -10.12 3.19 -0.36
CA VAL A 422 -9.47 4.22 0.47
C VAL A 422 -8.03 4.45 0.06
N LEU A 423 -7.57 5.68 0.24
CA LEU A 423 -6.15 6.01 0.18
C LEU A 423 -5.47 5.61 1.50
N THR A 424 -4.28 5.03 1.43
CA THR A 424 -3.52 4.63 2.60
C THR A 424 -2.63 5.74 3.15
N GLU A 425 -2.11 5.49 4.36
CA GLU A 425 -1.08 6.31 4.98
C GLU A 425 0.20 6.36 4.13
N TYR A 426 0.96 7.45 4.27
CA TYR A 426 2.26 7.63 3.65
C TYR A 426 3.24 6.55 4.11
N LEU A 427 3.88 5.91 3.15
CA LEU A 427 4.91 4.89 3.34
C LEU A 427 6.26 5.51 2.95
N PRO A 428 7.15 5.73 3.93
CA PRO A 428 8.50 6.19 3.64
C PRO A 428 9.20 5.22 2.67
N PRO A 429 9.85 5.73 1.61
CA PRO A 429 10.53 4.87 0.65
C PRO A 429 11.71 4.14 1.31
N LEU A 430 12.01 2.95 0.78
CA LEU A 430 13.17 2.18 1.19
C LEU A 430 14.44 2.85 0.63
N HIS A 431 15.26 3.40 1.52
CA HIS A 431 16.57 3.93 1.17
C HIS A 431 17.65 2.87 1.39
N GLN A 432 18.34 2.47 0.32
CA GLN A 432 19.47 1.54 0.39
C GLN A 432 20.69 2.20 -0.26
N PRO A 433 21.84 2.26 0.42
CA PRO A 433 23.06 2.71 -0.21
C PRO A 433 23.50 1.70 -1.29
N VAL A 434 24.20 2.19 -2.31
CA VAL A 434 24.87 1.31 -3.26
C VAL A 434 25.91 0.49 -2.50
N ASN A 435 25.93 -0.82 -2.74
CA ASN A 435 26.93 -1.68 -2.13
C ASN A 435 28.26 -1.54 -2.89
N ASP A 436 29.16 -0.70 -2.40
CA ASP A 436 30.48 -0.46 -3.03
C ASP A 436 31.32 -1.74 -3.16
N SER A 437 31.04 -2.80 -2.38
CA SER A 437 31.73 -4.08 -2.51
C SER A 437 31.33 -4.86 -3.77
N GLU A 438 30.18 -4.57 -4.38
CA GLU A 438 29.79 -5.11 -5.69
C GLU A 438 30.60 -4.47 -6.82
N ASN A 439 31.20 -3.30 -6.57
CA ASN A 439 32.14 -2.71 -7.51
C ASN A 439 33.48 -3.45 -7.46
N GLN A 440 33.75 -4.22 -8.50
CA GLN A 440 34.96 -5.04 -8.60
C GLN A 440 36.27 -4.23 -8.56
N VAL A 441 36.27 -2.95 -8.93
CA VAL A 441 37.47 -2.10 -8.79
C VAL A 441 37.79 -1.90 -7.31
N HIS A 442 36.78 -1.57 -6.50
CA HIS A 442 36.95 -1.43 -5.06
C HIS A 442 37.27 -2.77 -4.40
N PHE A 443 36.59 -3.85 -4.80
CA PHE A 443 36.86 -5.18 -4.25
C PHE A 443 38.25 -5.71 -4.61
N SER A 444 38.70 -5.54 -5.86
CA SER A 444 40.05 -5.96 -6.28
C SER A 444 41.16 -5.14 -5.61
N LEU A 445 40.97 -3.82 -5.45
CA LEU A 445 41.87 -2.97 -4.67
C LEU A 445 41.93 -3.40 -3.20
N TYR A 446 40.78 -3.74 -2.61
CA TYR A 446 40.68 -4.27 -1.26
C TYR A 446 41.43 -5.60 -1.12
N LEU A 447 41.13 -6.59 -1.97
CA LEU A 447 41.79 -7.90 -1.96
C LEU A 447 43.30 -7.76 -2.18
N ARG A 448 43.73 -6.90 -3.13
CA ARG A 448 45.13 -6.62 -3.38
C ARG A 448 45.82 -6.02 -2.14
N SER A 449 45.16 -5.09 -1.46
CA SER A 449 45.67 -4.47 -0.24
C SER A 449 45.80 -5.50 0.90
N THR A 450 44.83 -6.41 1.03
CA THR A 450 44.87 -7.53 1.97
C THR A 450 46.04 -8.47 1.67
N VAL A 451 46.26 -8.83 0.40
CA VAL A 451 47.40 -9.66 -0.02
C VAL A 451 48.73 -8.96 0.27
N PHE A 452 48.85 -7.66 -0.01
CA PHE A 452 50.04 -6.89 0.34
C PHE A 452 50.29 -6.89 1.84
N TYR A 453 49.25 -6.62 2.64
CA TYR A 453 49.35 -6.62 4.10
C TYR A 453 49.84 -7.97 4.63
N VAL A 454 49.23 -9.08 4.21
CA VAL A 454 49.63 -10.43 4.62
C VAL A 454 51.08 -10.71 4.20
N THR A 455 51.45 -10.34 2.97
CA THR A 455 52.81 -10.55 2.46
C THR A 455 53.84 -9.77 3.27
N TYR A 456 53.60 -8.47 3.53
CA TYR A 456 54.50 -7.65 4.34
C TYR A 456 54.60 -8.14 5.79
N ALA A 457 53.48 -8.55 6.39
CA ALA A 457 53.48 -9.12 7.73
C ALA A 457 54.30 -10.42 7.81
N MET A 458 54.15 -11.31 6.83
CA MET A 458 54.93 -12.56 6.75
C MET A 458 56.42 -12.29 6.53
N ILE A 459 56.77 -11.32 5.69
CA ILE A 459 58.17 -10.90 5.49
C ILE A 459 58.75 -10.33 6.79
N ALA A 460 58.01 -9.47 7.50
CA ALA A 460 58.46 -8.89 8.76
C ALA A 460 58.66 -9.95 9.85
N LEU A 461 57.74 -10.91 9.96
CA LEU A 461 57.87 -12.06 10.87
C LEU A 461 59.08 -12.92 10.52
N ALA A 462 59.29 -13.21 9.23
CA ALA A 462 60.44 -13.98 8.77
C ALA A 462 61.78 -13.25 8.97
N ALA A 463 61.79 -11.91 9.03
CA ALA A 463 62.98 -11.11 9.32
C ALA A 463 63.30 -10.97 10.82
N LEU A 464 62.34 -11.29 11.70
CA LEU A 464 62.50 -11.24 13.16
C LEU A 464 62.97 -12.58 13.77
N VAL A 465 62.97 -13.66 12.97
CA VAL A 465 63.54 -14.98 13.28
C VAL A 465 64.89 -15.10 12.60
#